data_AF-A0A9E2CIA7-F1
#
_entry.id   AF-A0A9E2CIA7-F1
#
_cell.length_a   1.000
_cell.length_b   1.000
_cell.length_c   1.000
_cell.angle_alpha   90.00
_cell.angle_beta   90.00
_cell.angle_gamma   90.00
#
_symmetry.space_group_name_H-M   'P 1'
#
loop_
_entity.id
_entity.type
_entity.pdbx_description
1 polymer ?
#
loop_
_entity_poly.entity_id
_entity_poly.type
_entity_poly.pdbx_seq_one_letter_code
_entity_poly.pdbx_strand_id
1 'polypeptide(L)'
;VICMNKIDLDKESQAEAVLPRYAQLGYITLLTSVVTGQGVAALRDVLKDKASVIVGQSGVGKSSLLNVVQPGLELKVGDIMEHIGKGRHTTSTASLIRLKVGGYVVDTPGIRTLDLSTVPRNEFEMFFTEFIRHVEGCKFSDCTHTHEDACTVKRAVDTGQIHPDRYESYVRLFEELG
;
A
#
# COMPACT_ATOMS: atom_id res chain seq x y z
N VAL A 1 7.46 1.72 1.94
CA VAL A 1 6.97 1.59 3.33
C VAL A 1 5.50 1.24 3.25
N ILE A 2 5.04 0.21 3.96
CA ILE A 2 3.63 -0.15 4.08
C ILE A 2 3.23 0.09 5.53
N CYS A 3 2.26 0.97 5.74
CA CYS A 3 1.79 1.36 7.07
C CYS A 3 0.33 0.95 7.21
N MET A 4 0.05 -0.03 8.06
CA MET A 4 -1.30 -0.48 8.34
C MET A 4 -1.82 0.21 9.59
N ASN A 5 -2.80 1.09 9.40
CA ASN A 5 -3.37 1.92 10.45
C ASN A 5 -4.64 1.29 11.05
N LYS A 6 -5.07 1.82 12.20
CA LYS A 6 -6.29 1.42 12.94
C LYS A 6 -6.23 0.01 13.50
N ILE A 7 -5.04 -0.44 13.90
CA ILE A 7 -4.86 -1.78 14.47
C ILE A 7 -5.60 -1.97 15.80
N ASP A 8 -6.04 -0.89 16.44
CA ASP A 8 -6.96 -0.92 17.58
C ASP A 8 -8.31 -1.57 17.26
N LEU A 9 -8.69 -1.66 15.97
CA LEU A 9 -9.89 -2.34 15.51
C LEU A 9 -9.64 -3.80 15.10
N ASP A 10 -8.38 -4.21 14.97
CA ASP A 10 -7.99 -5.54 14.48
C ASP A 10 -7.90 -6.55 15.63
N LYS A 11 -9.07 -6.99 16.11
CA LYS A 11 -9.17 -7.90 17.26
C LYS A 11 -8.58 -9.29 17.01
N GLU A 12 -8.50 -9.70 15.75
CA GLU A 12 -8.03 -11.02 15.34
C GLU A 12 -6.57 -11.02 14.89
N SER A 13 -5.88 -9.88 14.98
CA SER A 13 -4.48 -9.72 14.54
C SER A 13 -4.25 -10.10 13.07
N GLN A 14 -5.25 -9.83 12.21
CA GLN A 14 -5.17 -10.06 10.77
C GLN A 14 -4.01 -9.27 10.13
N ALA A 15 -3.71 -8.08 10.66
CA ALA A 15 -2.57 -7.26 10.26
C ALA A 15 -1.24 -8.00 10.41
N GLU A 16 -1.08 -8.69 11.55
CA GLU A 16 0.12 -9.46 11.88
C GLU A 16 0.24 -10.74 11.04
N ALA A 17 -0.87 -11.26 10.51
CA ALA A 17 -0.83 -12.36 9.55
C ALA A 17 -0.38 -11.92 8.15
N VAL A 18 -0.71 -10.69 7.74
CA VAL A 18 -0.48 -10.20 6.36
C VAL A 18 0.85 -9.44 6.20
N LEU A 19 1.18 -8.55 7.13
CA LEU A 19 2.36 -7.66 6.99
C LEU A 19 3.70 -8.41 6.90
N PRO A 20 3.96 -9.50 7.64
CA PRO A 20 5.23 -10.22 7.54
C PRO A 20 5.55 -10.69 6.12
N ARG A 21 4.52 -11.00 5.32
CA ARG A 21 4.67 -11.33 3.90
C ARG A 21 5.38 -10.20 3.14
N TYR A 22 4.96 -8.96 3.35
CA TYR A 22 5.58 -7.81 2.70
C TYR A 22 6.96 -7.48 3.29
N ALA A 23 7.16 -7.72 4.59
CA ALA A 23 8.48 -7.56 5.20
C ALA A 23 9.51 -8.52 4.59
N GLN A 24 9.13 -9.78 4.32
CA GLN A 24 9.98 -10.77 3.63
C GLN A 24 10.36 -10.35 2.20
N LEU A 25 9.56 -9.49 1.57
CA LEU A 25 9.85 -8.90 0.26
C LEU A 25 10.78 -7.66 0.34
N GLY A 26 11.24 -7.30 1.54
CA GLY A 26 12.13 -6.16 1.77
C GLY A 26 11.43 -4.83 2.03
N TYR A 27 10.09 -4.80 2.15
CA TYR A 27 9.39 -3.57 2.50
C TYR A 27 9.49 -3.28 4.00
N ILE A 28 9.74 -2.02 4.37
CA ILE A 28 9.50 -1.56 5.74
C ILE A 28 7.99 -1.61 6.00
N THR A 29 7.58 -2.39 7.00
CA THR A 29 6.19 -2.55 7.44
C THR A 29 5.97 -1.94 8.81
N LEU A 30 4.90 -1.16 8.98
CA LEU A 30 4.54 -0.53 10.24
C LEU A 30 3.08 -0.86 10.60
N LEU A 31 2.86 -1.24 11.85
CA LEU A 31 1.55 -1.31 12.49
C LEU A 31 1.33 -0.02 13.27
N THR A 32 0.25 0.71 13.00
CA THR A 32 -0.02 1.98 13.66
C THR A 32 -1.45 2.10 14.16
N SER A 33 -1.63 2.79 15.28
CA SER A 33 -2.95 3.25 15.73
C SER A 33 -2.86 4.68 16.21
N VAL A 34 -3.73 5.52 15.64
CA VAL A 34 -3.92 6.90 16.10
C VAL A 34 -4.55 6.94 17.49
N VAL A 35 -5.39 5.96 17.83
CA VAL A 35 -6.10 5.88 19.11
C VAL A 35 -5.17 5.52 20.25
N THR A 36 -4.31 4.51 20.05
CA THR A 36 -3.39 4.04 21.11
C THR A 36 -2.02 4.72 21.05
N GLY A 37 -1.69 5.39 19.94
CA GLY A 37 -0.36 5.94 19.68
C GLY A 37 0.68 4.91 19.24
N GLN A 38 0.32 3.64 19.13
CA GLN A 38 1.21 2.58 18.68
C GLN A 38 1.79 2.89 17.30
N GLY A 39 3.10 2.64 17.13
CA GLY A 39 3.81 2.79 15.86
C GLY A 39 4.04 4.23 15.38
N VAL A 40 3.50 5.25 16.06
CA VAL A 40 3.65 6.66 15.65
C VAL A 40 5.10 7.12 15.70
N ALA A 41 5.86 6.69 16.71
CA ALA A 41 7.30 6.99 16.80
C ALA A 41 8.09 6.38 15.63
N ALA A 42 7.84 5.10 15.32
CA ALA A 42 8.49 4.42 14.20
C ALA A 42 8.12 5.08 12.85
N LEU A 43 6.86 5.49 12.67
CA LEU A 43 6.45 6.25 11.48
C LEU A 43 7.19 7.60 11.39
N ARG A 44 7.33 8.31 12.50
CA ARG A 44 8.07 9.57 12.57
C ARG A 44 9.55 9.39 12.17
N ASP A 45 10.19 8.32 12.65
CA ASP A 45 11.59 7.99 12.30
C ASP A 45 11.73 7.64 10.82
N VAL A 46 10.76 6.93 10.25
CA VAL A 46 10.75 6.61 8.81
C VAL A 46 10.66 7.88 7.96
N LEU A 47 9.90 8.90 8.40
CA LEU A 47 9.69 10.16 7.69
C LEU A 47 10.81 11.18 7.89
N LYS A 48 11.60 11.05 8.95
CA LYS A 48 12.68 11.97 9.32
C LYS A 48 13.62 12.24 8.15
N ASP A 49 13.87 13.52 7.88
CA ASP A 49 14.80 14.03 6.86
C ASP A 49 14.52 13.55 5.42
N LYS A 50 13.29 13.09 5.13
CA LYS A 50 12.89 12.59 3.80
C LYS A 50 11.78 13.43 3.16
N ALA A 51 11.72 13.42 1.84
CA ALA A 51 10.52 13.81 1.10
C ALA A 51 9.64 12.56 0.90
N SER A 52 8.37 12.63 1.28
CA SER A 52 7.45 11.50 1.24
C SER A 52 6.07 11.91 0.73
N VAL A 53 5.35 10.96 0.15
CA VAL A 53 3.95 11.10 -0.25
C VAL A 53 3.16 10.05 0.51
N ILE A 54 2.07 10.43 1.18
CA ILE A 54 1.20 9.45 1.84
C ILE A 54 0.05 9.09 0.92
N VAL A 55 0.02 7.83 0.53
CA VAL A 55 -0.96 7.27 -0.41
C VAL A 55 -1.82 6.22 0.28
N GLY A 56 -3.09 6.15 -0.09
CA GLY A 56 -4.03 5.16 0.41
C GLY A 56 -5.47 5.58 0.18
N GLN A 57 -6.41 4.64 0.34
CA GLN A 57 -7.82 4.89 0.11
C GLN A 57 -8.40 5.97 1.04
N SER A 58 -9.56 6.52 0.69
CA SER A 58 -10.32 7.39 1.60
C SER A 58 -10.64 6.63 2.89
N GLY A 59 -10.52 7.28 4.04
CA GLY A 59 -10.90 6.70 5.34
C GLY A 59 -9.84 5.86 6.05
N VAL A 60 -8.69 5.55 5.43
CA VAL A 60 -7.61 4.77 6.08
C VAL A 60 -6.86 5.55 7.19
N GLY A 61 -7.11 6.86 7.31
CA GLY A 61 -6.55 7.70 8.39
C GLY A 61 -5.23 8.40 8.07
N LYS A 62 -4.95 8.73 6.80
CA LYS A 62 -3.74 9.46 6.37
C LYS A 62 -3.51 10.77 7.13
N SER A 63 -4.48 11.69 7.07
CA SER A 63 -4.39 13.00 7.73
C SER A 63 -4.41 12.87 9.26
N SER A 64 -5.13 11.88 9.81
CA SER A 64 -5.13 11.57 11.24
C SER A 64 -3.74 11.11 11.72
N LEU A 65 -3.07 10.24 10.96
CA LEU A 65 -1.70 9.80 11.25
C LEU A 65 -0.73 10.98 11.23
N LEU A 66 -0.86 11.88 10.25
CA LEU A 66 -0.01 13.06 10.18
C LEU A 66 -0.20 13.99 11.39
N ASN A 67 -1.44 14.22 11.82
CA ASN A 67 -1.74 15.02 13.01
C ASN A 67 -1.11 14.45 14.29
N VAL A 68 -0.99 13.12 14.43
CA VAL A 68 -0.29 12.53 15.59
C VAL A 68 1.22 12.43 15.42
N VAL A 69 1.71 12.26 14.18
CA VAL A 69 3.14 12.32 13.88
C VAL A 69 3.70 13.69 14.26
N GLN A 70 2.97 14.76 13.91
CA GLN A 70 3.29 16.13 14.29
C GLN A 70 2.04 16.86 14.80
N PRO A 71 1.86 16.96 16.12
CA PRO A 71 0.80 17.77 16.71
C PRO A 71 0.88 19.23 16.26
N GLY A 72 -0.29 19.82 15.98
CA GLY A 72 -0.44 21.20 15.50
C GLY A 72 -0.44 21.38 13.99
N LEU A 73 -0.48 20.31 13.19
CA LEU A 73 -0.67 20.42 11.73
C LEU A 73 -2.10 20.80 11.33
N GLU A 74 -3.09 20.54 12.20
CA GLU A 74 -4.50 20.88 12.00
C GLU A 74 -5.06 20.42 10.63
N LEU A 75 -4.57 19.28 10.13
CA LEU A 75 -5.06 18.73 8.87
C LEU A 75 -6.52 18.32 9.04
N LYS A 76 -7.34 18.65 8.05
CA LYS A 76 -8.74 18.26 8.01
C LYS A 76 -8.84 16.74 8.00
N VAL A 77 -9.32 16.18 9.11
CA VAL A 77 -9.73 14.78 9.19
C VAL A 77 -11.20 14.75 8.82
N GLY A 78 -11.52 14.16 7.67
CA GLY A 78 -12.92 13.94 7.31
C GLY A 78 -13.49 12.84 8.20
N ASP A 79 -14.49 13.15 9.01
CA ASP A 79 -15.39 12.14 9.53
C ASP A 79 -16.02 11.37 8.36
N ILE A 80 -16.35 10.11 8.59
CA ILE A 80 -17.27 9.39 7.71
C ILE A 80 -18.51 10.27 7.64
N MET A 81 -18.73 10.95 6.51
CA MET A 81 -19.99 11.63 6.23
C MET A 81 -21.05 10.53 6.15
N GLU A 82 -21.59 10.14 7.30
CA GLU A 82 -22.92 9.57 7.39
C GLU A 82 -23.87 10.51 6.65
N HIS A 83 -24.67 9.90 5.79
CA HIS A 83 -25.57 10.54 4.85
C HIS A 83 -26.33 11.75 5.42
N ILE A 84 -25.91 12.95 5.02
CA ILE A 84 -26.83 14.05 4.75
C ILE A 84 -26.43 14.62 3.39
N GLY A 85 -27.41 14.67 2.48
CA GLY A 85 -27.24 14.91 1.06
C GLY A 85 -26.53 16.22 0.71
N LYS A 86 -25.87 16.18 -0.46
CA LYS A 86 -25.22 17.30 -1.19
C LYS A 86 -24.00 17.92 -0.50
N GLY A 87 -22.81 17.62 -1.05
CA GLY A 87 -21.59 18.41 -0.84
C GLY A 87 -20.40 17.62 -0.28
N ARG A 88 -19.82 16.73 -1.08
CA ARG A 88 -18.68 15.89 -0.70
C ARG A 88 -17.37 16.69 -0.78
N HIS A 89 -16.90 17.23 0.33
CA HIS A 89 -15.57 17.85 0.43
C HIS A 89 -14.64 17.04 1.35
N THR A 90 -14.09 15.96 0.78
CA THR A 90 -12.85 15.31 1.24
C THR A 90 -11.66 16.11 0.69
N THR A 91 -10.52 16.18 1.39
CA THR A 91 -9.28 16.89 0.99
C THR A 91 -9.06 16.84 -0.52
N SER A 92 -9.41 17.90 -1.23
CA SER A 92 -9.45 17.94 -2.70
C SER A 92 -8.13 18.41 -3.32
N THR A 93 -7.20 18.85 -2.48
CA THR A 93 -5.89 19.36 -2.87
C THR A 93 -4.80 18.61 -2.12
N ALA A 94 -3.75 18.21 -2.83
CA ALA A 94 -2.55 17.71 -2.18
C ALA A 94 -1.90 18.85 -1.37
N SER A 95 -1.44 18.56 -0.15
CA SER A 95 -0.84 19.57 0.73
C SER A 95 0.60 19.18 1.05
N LEU A 96 1.56 20.06 0.72
CA LEU A 96 2.96 19.89 1.08
C LEU A 96 3.19 20.43 2.50
N ILE A 97 3.67 19.57 3.39
CA ILE A 97 3.83 19.83 4.81
C ILE A 97 5.31 19.67 5.16
N ARG A 98 5.89 20.69 5.80
CA ARG A 98 7.24 20.58 6.37
C ARG A 98 7.18 19.93 7.75
N LEU A 99 8.01 18.92 7.97
CA LEU A 99 8.08 18.22 9.26
C LEU A 99 9.14 18.86 10.19
N LYS A 100 8.83 18.93 11.48
CA LYS A 100 9.74 19.38 12.56
C LYS A 100 10.92 18.45 12.73
N VAL A 101 10.75 17.17 12.41
CA VAL A 101 11.83 16.17 12.37
C VAL A 101 12.72 16.28 11.14
N GLY A 102 12.48 17.28 10.27
CA GLY A 102 13.18 17.41 8.99
C GLY A 102 12.43 16.67 7.87
N GLY A 103 12.61 17.15 6.64
CA GLY A 103 11.91 16.63 5.46
C GLY A 103 10.51 17.22 5.22
N TYR A 104 9.79 16.58 4.30
CA TYR A 104 8.49 17.01 3.80
C TYR A 104 7.55 15.83 3.57
N VAL A 105 6.26 16.03 3.81
CA VAL A 105 5.21 15.10 3.43
C VAL A 105 4.17 15.77 2.55
N VAL A 106 3.81 15.12 1.46
CA VAL A 106 2.61 15.44 0.70
C VAL A 106 1.45 14.58 1.20
N ASP A 107 0.44 15.21 1.82
CA ASP A 107 -0.84 14.56 2.10
C ASP A 107 -1.68 14.61 0.82
N THR A 108 -2.08 13.44 0.30
CA THR A 108 -2.86 13.34 -0.94
C THR A 108 -4.33 13.04 -0.66
N PRO A 109 -5.25 13.42 -1.55
CA PRO A 109 -6.59 12.88 -1.56
C PRO A 109 -6.55 11.34 -1.53
N GLY A 110 -7.60 10.72 -0.96
CA GLY A 110 -7.73 9.27 -1.02
C GLY A 110 -7.88 8.77 -2.45
N ILE A 111 -7.08 7.77 -2.82
CA ILE A 111 -7.24 7.09 -4.11
C ILE A 111 -8.52 6.24 -4.04
N ARG A 112 -9.36 6.30 -5.07
CA ARG A 112 -10.57 5.46 -5.16
C ARG A 112 -10.33 4.19 -5.97
N THR A 113 -9.62 4.33 -7.08
CA THR A 113 -9.29 3.28 -8.03
C THR A 113 -7.83 3.41 -8.41
N LEU A 114 -7.15 2.28 -8.56
CA LEU A 114 -5.84 2.23 -9.16
C LEU A 114 -6.05 2.28 -10.67
N ASP A 115 -5.46 3.27 -11.33
CA ASP A 115 -5.47 3.34 -12.79
C ASP A 115 -4.19 2.70 -13.31
N LEU A 116 -4.34 1.57 -14.01
CA LEU A 116 -3.23 0.82 -14.60
C LEU A 116 -3.11 1.04 -16.12
N SER A 117 -3.89 1.94 -16.71
CA SER A 117 -3.93 2.17 -18.16
C SER A 117 -2.59 2.59 -18.78
N THR A 118 -1.67 3.10 -17.97
CA THR A 118 -0.33 3.52 -18.39
C THR A 118 0.75 2.46 -18.17
N VAL A 119 0.40 1.33 -17.55
CA VAL A 119 1.34 0.25 -17.24
C VAL A 119 1.44 -0.70 -18.44
N PRO A 120 2.63 -0.89 -19.04
CA PRO A 120 2.80 -1.85 -20.12
C PRO A 120 2.54 -3.27 -19.64
N ARG A 121 1.69 -4.01 -20.36
CA ARG A 121 1.30 -5.38 -19.98
C ARG A 121 2.49 -6.34 -19.91
N ASN A 122 3.48 -6.15 -20.79
CA ASN A 122 4.70 -6.94 -20.88
C ASN A 122 5.78 -6.56 -19.85
N GLU A 123 5.47 -5.64 -18.94
CA GLU A 123 6.34 -5.25 -17.84
C GLU A 123 5.63 -5.46 -16.49
N PHE A 124 4.38 -5.93 -16.49
CA PHE A 124 3.53 -5.92 -15.31
C PHE A 124 4.06 -6.84 -14.19
N GLU A 125 4.59 -8.00 -14.57
CA GLU A 125 5.22 -8.97 -13.70
C GLU A 125 6.40 -8.38 -12.91
N MET A 126 7.09 -7.38 -13.47
CA MET A 126 8.23 -6.73 -12.83
C MET A 126 7.82 -5.85 -11.64
N PHE A 127 6.55 -5.48 -11.52
CA PHE A 127 6.01 -4.77 -10.36
C PHE A 127 5.73 -5.69 -9.16
N PHE A 128 5.84 -7.02 -9.34
CA PHE A 128 5.80 -8.02 -8.28
C PHE A 128 7.22 -8.52 -8.00
N THR A 129 7.89 -7.93 -7.01
CA THR A 129 9.33 -8.18 -6.75
C THR A 129 9.67 -9.66 -6.57
N GLU A 130 8.76 -10.45 -5.99
CA GLU A 130 8.93 -11.88 -5.82
C GLU A 130 8.89 -12.69 -7.12
N PHE A 131 8.33 -12.14 -8.21
CA PHE A 131 8.28 -12.80 -9.52
C PHE A 131 9.62 -12.70 -10.24
N ILE A 132 10.38 -11.62 -10.05
CA ILE A 132 11.59 -11.29 -10.82
C ILE A 132 12.57 -12.46 -10.90
N ARG A 133 12.76 -13.20 -9.80
CA ARG A 133 13.69 -14.36 -9.75
C ARG A 133 13.16 -15.63 -10.45
N HIS A 134 11.91 -15.63 -10.89
CA HIS A 134 11.22 -16.79 -11.46
C HIS A 134 10.88 -16.60 -12.93
N VAL A 135 10.67 -15.37 -13.41
CA VAL A 135 10.22 -15.09 -14.78
C VAL A 135 11.17 -15.66 -15.85
N GLU A 136 12.49 -15.54 -15.66
CA GLU A 136 13.50 -16.06 -16.59
C GLU A 136 13.48 -17.59 -16.72
N GLY A 137 12.90 -18.28 -15.74
CA GLY A 137 12.77 -19.74 -15.76
C GLY A 137 11.61 -20.25 -16.60
N CYS A 138 10.74 -19.37 -17.10
CA CYS A 138 9.59 -19.77 -17.90
C CYS A 138 10.02 -20.39 -19.23
N LYS A 139 9.26 -21.40 -19.69
CA LYS A 139 9.51 -22.04 -20.99
C LYS A 139 9.31 -21.08 -22.16
N PHE A 140 8.37 -20.15 -22.03
CA PHE A 140 7.97 -19.21 -23.07
C PHE A 140 8.39 -17.80 -22.68
N SER A 141 8.94 -17.04 -23.64
CA SER A 141 9.42 -15.67 -23.44
C SER A 141 8.29 -14.66 -23.27
N ASP A 142 7.08 -14.99 -23.71
CA ASP A 142 5.85 -14.19 -23.62
C ASP A 142 4.89 -14.76 -22.57
N CYS A 143 5.40 -15.55 -21.61
CA CYS A 143 4.60 -16.11 -20.54
C CYS A 143 3.97 -14.99 -19.70
N THR A 144 2.65 -14.94 -19.67
CA THR A 144 1.86 -14.00 -18.88
C THR A 144 1.69 -14.46 -17.43
N HIS A 145 2.14 -15.68 -17.11
CA HIS A 145 2.03 -16.30 -15.81
C HIS A 145 0.59 -16.49 -15.32
N THR A 146 -0.37 -16.65 -16.23
CA THR A 146 -1.79 -16.78 -15.87
C THR A 146 -2.34 -18.16 -16.24
N HIS A 147 -2.26 -18.52 -17.52
CA HIS A 147 -2.89 -19.72 -18.09
C HIS A 147 -1.86 -20.78 -18.50
N GLU A 148 -0.56 -20.44 -18.55
CA GLU A 148 0.47 -21.33 -19.06
C GLU A 148 0.76 -22.51 -18.12
N ASP A 149 0.91 -23.70 -18.68
CA ASP A 149 1.17 -24.93 -17.91
C ASP A 149 2.62 -25.02 -17.40
N ALA A 150 3.59 -24.64 -18.25
CA ALA A 150 5.02 -24.69 -17.93
C ALA A 150 5.54 -23.34 -17.39
N CYS A 151 4.86 -22.81 -16.37
CA CYS A 151 5.15 -21.51 -15.75
C CYS A 151 5.91 -21.68 -14.43
N THR A 152 7.12 -21.11 -14.35
CA THR A 152 7.94 -21.16 -13.13
C THR A 152 7.41 -20.29 -12.00
N VAL A 153 6.66 -19.22 -12.31
CA VAL A 153 5.94 -18.42 -11.32
C VAL A 153 4.85 -19.27 -10.65
N LYS A 154 4.02 -20.00 -11.42
CA LYS A 154 3.01 -20.91 -10.86
C LYS A 154 3.64 -22.00 -9.99
N ARG A 155 4.75 -22.60 -10.45
CA ARG A 155 5.52 -23.54 -9.63
C ARG A 155 6.07 -22.92 -8.33
N ALA A 156 6.49 -21.65 -8.38
CA ALA A 156 6.94 -20.94 -7.19
C ALA A 156 5.78 -20.68 -6.20
N VAL A 157 4.55 -20.52 -6.69
CA VAL A 157 3.34 -20.51 -5.84
C VAL A 157 3.13 -21.88 -5.20
N ASP A 158 3.15 -22.95 -6.00
CA ASP A 158 2.93 -24.33 -5.51
C ASP A 158 3.95 -24.76 -4.45
N THR A 159 5.19 -24.26 -4.56
CA THR A 159 6.29 -24.56 -3.63
C THR A 159 6.40 -23.57 -2.46
N GLY A 160 5.45 -22.62 -2.34
CA GLY A 160 5.40 -21.64 -1.24
C GLY A 160 6.46 -20.53 -1.32
N GLN A 161 7.16 -20.40 -2.44
CA GLN A 161 8.13 -19.33 -2.69
C GLN A 161 7.46 -18.00 -3.05
N ILE A 162 6.24 -18.07 -3.59
CA ILE A 162 5.33 -16.94 -3.78
C ILE A 162 4.05 -17.24 -3.01
N HIS A 163 3.56 -16.28 -2.24
CA HIS A 163 2.33 -16.48 -1.49
C HIS A 163 1.10 -16.50 -2.44
N PRO A 164 0.14 -17.43 -2.27
CA PRO A 164 -1.07 -17.52 -3.10
C PRO A 164 -1.82 -16.19 -3.30
N ASP A 165 -2.15 -15.43 -2.24
CA ASP A 165 -2.89 -14.17 -2.43
C ASP A 165 -2.10 -13.09 -3.21
N ARG A 166 -0.76 -13.17 -3.23
CA ARG A 166 0.06 -12.27 -4.06
C ARG A 166 -0.07 -12.63 -5.53
N TYR A 167 -0.03 -13.92 -5.84
CA TYR A 167 -0.31 -14.42 -7.20
C TYR A 167 -1.75 -14.14 -7.63
N GLU A 168 -2.75 -14.36 -6.77
CA GLU A 168 -4.14 -14.03 -7.07
C GLU A 168 -4.32 -12.52 -7.32
N SER A 169 -3.67 -11.67 -6.53
CA SER A 169 -3.65 -10.23 -6.76
C SER A 169 -3.02 -9.86 -8.11
N TYR A 170 -1.94 -10.55 -8.49
CA TYR A 170 -1.31 -10.38 -9.82
C TYR A 170 -2.29 -10.73 -10.93
N VAL A 171 -2.90 -11.92 -10.90
CA VAL A 171 -3.83 -12.38 -11.95
C VAL A 171 -4.99 -11.41 -12.10
N ARG A 172 -5.64 -11.02 -10.99
CA ARG A 172 -6.75 -10.07 -11.01
C ARG A 172 -6.35 -8.72 -11.63
N LEU A 173 -5.21 -8.16 -11.22
CA LEU A 173 -4.77 -6.87 -11.76
C LEU A 173 -4.30 -6.98 -13.21
N PHE A 174 -3.72 -8.12 -13.60
CA PHE A 174 -3.30 -8.36 -14.98
C PHE A 174 -4.50 -8.45 -15.94
N GLU A 175 -5.63 -9.01 -15.48
CA GLU A 175 -6.90 -9.01 -16.23
C GLU A 175 -7.48 -7.60 -16.40
N GLU A 176 -7.21 -6.68 -15.47
CA GLU A 176 -7.66 -5.28 -15.55
C GLU A 176 -6.83 -4.41 -16.52
N LEU A 177 -5.67 -4.89 -17.00
CA LEU A 177 -4.75 -4.13 -17.88
C LEU A 177 -5.25 -3.95 -19.33
N GLY A 178 -6.35 -4.61 -19.71
CA GLY A 178 -6.91 -4.57 -21.07
C GLY A 178 -7.06 -5.93 -21.70
#